data_AF-A0A0R3L3U2-F1
#
_entry.id   AF-A0A0R3L3U2-F1
#
_cell.length_a   1.000
_cell.length_b   1.000
_cell.length_c   1.000
_cell.angle_alpha   90.00
_cell.angle_beta   90.00
_cell.angle_gamma   90.00
#
_symmetry.space_group_name_H-M   'P 1'
#
loop_
_entity.id
_entity.type
_entity.pdbx_description
1 polymer ?
#
loop_
_entity_poly.entity_id
_entity_poly.type
_entity_poly.pdbx_seq_one_letter_code
_entity_poly.pdbx_strand_id
1 'polypeptide(L)' 'MGVLNREIRLQIMLKSAELKLVDNWRFLKRMPSRASAVRELLKRGLVAEGFEEAEEGAHSKDFGLSSEVARPKNRSRVN' A
#
# COMPACT_ATOMS: atom_id res chain seq x y z
N MET A 1 -30.96 -4.07 -6.72
CA MET A 1 -29.74 -4.48 -7.43
C MET A 1 -28.64 -4.63 -6.41
N GLY A 2 -28.30 -5.85 -6.00
CA GLY A 2 -27.19 -6.08 -5.09
C GLY A 2 -25.89 -5.92 -5.86
N VAL A 3 -25.12 -4.87 -5.59
CA VAL A 3 -23.74 -4.78 -6.06
C VAL A 3 -22.97 -5.94 -5.42
N LEU A 4 -22.67 -6.97 -6.21
CA LEU A 4 -21.75 -8.02 -5.81
C LEU A 4 -20.39 -7.37 -5.65
N ASN A 5 -20.08 -6.94 -4.43
CA ASN A 5 -18.80 -6.35 -4.06
C ASN A 5 -17.73 -7.46 -4.19
N ARG A 6 -17.24 -7.64 -5.42
CA ARG A 6 -16.47 -8.82 -5.80
C ARG A 6 -15.06 -8.66 -5.30
N GLU A 7 -14.74 -9.38 -4.23
CA GLU A 7 -13.40 -9.41 -3.67
C GLU A 7 -12.41 -10.01 -4.69
N ILE A 8 -11.35 -9.28 -5.00
CA ILE A 8 -10.27 -9.73 -5.88
C ILE A 8 -9.16 -10.35 -5.02
N ARG A 9 -8.59 -11.48 -5.46
CA ARG A 9 -7.42 -12.09 -4.81
C ARG A 9 -6.14 -11.37 -5.24
N LEU A 10 -5.45 -10.76 -4.28
CA LEU A 10 -4.13 -10.17 -4.48
C LEU A 10 -3.04 -11.14 -3.99
N GLN A 11 -2.09 -11.48 -4.86
CA GLN A 11 -0.87 -12.20 -4.48
C GLN A 11 0.27 -11.19 -4.27
N ILE A 12 0.92 -11.26 -3.11
CA ILE A 12 2.09 -10.44 -2.77
C ILE A 12 3.20 -11.32 -2.21
N MET A 13 4.44 -11.00 -2.53
CA MET A 13 5.60 -11.64 -1.95
C MET A 13 6.07 -10.84 -0.74
N LEU A 14 6.18 -11.50 0.40
CA LEU A 14 6.69 -10.92 1.64
C LEU A 14 7.88 -11.73 2.13
N LYS A 15 8.86 -11.06 2.73
CA LYS A 15 9.92 -11.73 3.47
C LYS A 15 9.32 -12.43 4.69
N SER A 16 10.00 -13.48 5.18
CA SER A 16 9.55 -14.22 6.37
C SER A 16 9.35 -13.30 7.59
N ALA A 17 10.22 -12.30 7.77
CA ALA A 17 10.10 -11.33 8.86
C ALA A 17 8.84 -10.46 8.74
N GLU A 18 8.50 -10.01 7.54
CA GLU A 18 7.32 -9.17 7.29
C GLU A 18 6.03 -9.96 7.53
N LEU A 19 5.98 -11.21 7.07
CA LEU A 19 4.83 -12.08 7.33
C LEU A 19 4.60 -12.29 8.83
N LYS A 20 5.67 -12.49 9.61
CA LYS A 20 5.59 -12.60 11.07
C LYS A 20 5.06 -11.32 11.74
N LEU A 21 5.46 -10.14 11.24
CA LEU A 21 4.95 -8.88 11.76
C LEU A 21 3.44 -8.74 11.53
N VAL A 22 2.95 -9.10 10.33
CA VAL A 22 1.52 -9.10 10.02
C VAL A 22 0.76 -10.06 10.93
N ASP A 23 1.29 -11.27 11.16
CA ASP A 23 0.67 -12.25 12.04
C ASP A 23 0.64 -11.79 13.50
N ASN A 24 1.74 -11.24 14.03
CA ASN A 24 1.77 -10.69 15.38
C ASN A 24 0.73 -9.59 15.56
N TRP A 25 0.66 -8.66 14.60
CA TRP A 25 -0.31 -7.58 14.63
C TRP A 25 -1.76 -8.08 14.55
N ARG A 26 -2.01 -9.10 13.72
CA ARG A 26 -3.30 -9.80 13.65
C ARG A 26 -3.74 -10.33 15.01
N PHE A 27 -2.83 -10.99 15.75
CA PHE A 27 -3.14 -11.52 17.08
C PHE A 27 -3.38 -10.40 18.10
N LEU A 28 -2.55 -9.35 18.10
CA LEU A 28 -2.71 -8.19 18.98
C LEU A 28 -4.06 -7.49 18.77
N LYS A 29 -4.52 -7.40 17.52
CA LYS A 29 -5.81 -6.78 17.16
C LYS A 29 -6.98 -7.77 17.14
N ARG A 30 -6.76 -9.03 17.54
CA ARG A 30 -7.77 -10.12 17.56
C ARG A 30 -8.50 -10.30 16.24
N MET A 31 -7.76 -10.16 15.13
CA MET A 31 -8.32 -10.25 13.79
C MET A 31 -8.52 -11.70 13.37
N PRO A 32 -9.67 -12.03 12.74
CA PRO A 32 -10.05 -13.41 12.46
C PRO A 32 -9.20 -14.06 11.35
N SER A 33 -8.67 -13.28 10.41
CA SER A 33 -7.89 -13.79 9.29
C SER A 33 -6.72 -12.88 8.91
N ARG A 34 -5.73 -13.44 8.21
CA ARG A 34 -4.63 -12.66 7.62
C ARG A 34 -5.15 -11.65 6.59
N ALA A 35 -6.16 -12.00 5.81
CA ALA A 35 -6.80 -11.09 4.87
C ALA A 35 -7.42 -9.87 5.57
N SER A 36 -8.08 -10.07 6.71
CA SER A 36 -8.63 -8.98 7.53
C SER A 36 -7.52 -8.05 8.03
N ALA A 37 -6.39 -8.61 8.46
CA ALA A 37 -5.24 -7.82 8.89
C ALA A 37 -4.65 -7.00 7.74
N VAL A 38 -4.40 -7.62 6.59
CA VAL A 38 -3.86 -6.90 5.43
C VAL A 38 -4.81 -5.80 4.96
N ARG A 39 -6.12 -6.04 4.90
CA ARG A 39 -7.11 -5.01 4.54
C ARG A 39 -7.11 -3.83 5.51
N GLU A 40 -7.03 -4.10 6.81
CA GLU A 40 -6.98 -3.05 7.81
C GLU A 40 -5.67 -2.24 7.73
N LEU A 41 -4.54 -2.89 7.46
CA LEU A 41 -3.26 -2.20 7.22
C LEU A 41 -3.35 -1.30 5.99
N LEU A 42 -3.91 -1.80 4.89
CA LEU A 42 -4.12 -1.02 3.66
C LEU A 42 -5.03 0.17 3.93
N LYS A 43 -6.18 -0.03 4.60
CA LYS A 43 -7.09 1.05 4.97
C LYS A 43 -6.40 2.12 5.81
N ARG A 44 -5.58 1.73 6.79
CA ARG A 44 -4.80 2.66 7.61
C ARG A 44 -3.75 3.41 6.81
N GLY A 45 -3.07 2.74 5.89
CA GLY A 45 -2.09 3.37 5.00
C GLY A 45 -2.75 4.42 4.10
N LEU A 46 -3.88 4.09 3.48
CA LEU A 46 -4.62 5.01 2.61
C LEU A 46 -5.12 6.24 3.37
N VAL A 47 -5.71 6.05 4.56
CA VAL A 47 -6.17 7.16 5.40
C VAL A 47 -5.01 8.02 5.90
N ALA A 48 -3.86 7.41 6.26
CA ALA A 48 -2.70 8.13 6.77
C ALA A 48 -2.04 9.03 5.70
N GLU A 49 -2.04 8.59 4.44
CA GLU A 49 -1.50 9.33 3.29
C GLU A 49 -2.53 10.30 2.67
N GLY A 50 -3.80 10.26 3.13
CA GLY A 50 -4.87 11.10 2.59
C GLY A 50 -5.31 10.72 1.17
N PHE A 51 -5.13 9.46 0.77
CA PHE A 51 -5.66 8.97 -0.51
C PHE A 51 -7.18 8.82 -0.40
N GLU A 52 -7.92 9.58 -1.21
CA GLU A 52 -9.34 9.36 -1.43
C GLU A 52 -9.57 8.20 -2.42
N GLU A 53 -10.74 7.59 -2.36
CA GLU A 53 -11.14 6.52 -3.28
C GLU A 53 -11.12 7.06 -4.71
N ALA A 54 -10.23 6.56 -5.56
CA ALA A 54 -10.16 6.96 -6.96
C ALA A 54 -11.48 6.60 -7.64
N GLU A 55 -12.06 7.52 -8.43
CA GLU A 55 -13.30 7.25 -9.16
C GLU A 55 -13.20 5.96 -9.98
N GLU A 56 -14.32 5.22 -10.02
CA GLU A 56 -14.43 3.92 -10.66
C GLU A 56 -14.06 4.03 -12.15
N GLY A 57 -12.84 3.58 -12.50
CA GLY A 57 -12.29 3.70 -13.86
C GLY A 57 -10.93 4.39 -13.97
N ALA A 58 -10.37 4.90 -12.87
CA ALA A 58 -9.02 5.48 -12.88
C ALA A 58 -7.94 4.43 -13.19
N HIS A 59 -7.11 4.67 -14.20
CA HIS A 59 -6.04 3.76 -14.57
C HIS A 59 -4.85 3.93 -13.62
N SER A 60 -4.24 2.81 -13.20
CA SER A 60 -3.05 2.83 -12.31
C SER A 60 -1.86 3.64 -12.87
N LYS A 61 -1.87 3.97 -14.17
CA LYS A 61 -0.86 4.79 -14.85
C LYS A 61 -0.97 6.28 -14.47
N ASP A 62 -2.13 6.75 -14.04
CA ASP A 62 -2.37 8.15 -13.69
C ASP A 62 -1.87 8.51 -12.28
N PHE A 63 -1.65 7.50 -11.42
CA PHE A 63 -1.06 7.64 -10.08
C PHE A 63 0.47 7.45 -10.07
N GLY A 64 1.15 7.75 -11.19
CA GLY A 64 2.59 7.55 -11.36
C GLY A 64 3.39 8.18 -10.21
N LEU A 65 3.95 7.32 -9.34
CA LEU A 65 4.84 7.70 -8.25
C LEU A 65 6.20 8.14 -8.79
N SER A 66 6.25 9.28 -9.46
CA SER A 66 7.51 9.95 -9.81
C SER A 66 7.91 10.83 -8.64
N SER A 67 8.38 10.23 -7.54
CA SER A 67 9.26 10.98 -6.66
C SER A 67 10.55 11.19 -7.44
N GLU A 68 10.73 12.38 -7.99
CA GLU A 68 12.03 12.87 -8.40
C GLU A 68 12.95 12.79 -7.18
N VAL A 69 13.69 11.69 -7.04
CA VAL A 69 14.92 11.70 -6.26
C VAL A 69 15.84 12.65 -7.01
N ALA A 70 15.78 13.92 -6.61
CA ALA A 70 16.68 14.96 -7.06
C ALA A 70 18.11 14.45 -6.87
N ARG A 71 18.75 14.07 -7.98
CA ARG A 71 20.17 13.75 -7.99
C ARG A 71 20.90 15.02 -7.53
N PRO A 72 21.73 14.98 -6.48
CA PRO A 72 22.48 16.16 -6.08
C PRO A 72 23.43 16.54 -7.23
N LYS A 73 23.20 17.71 -7.83
CA LYS A 73 24.07 18.29 -8.85
C LYS A 73 25.35 18.73 -8.15
N ASN A 74 26.34 17.85 -8.11
CA ASN A 74 27.59 18.12 -7.44
C ASN A 74 28.26 19.33 -8.11
N ARG A 75 28.42 20.40 -7.32
CA ARG A 75 29.06 21.64 -7.70
C ARG A 75 30.56 21.43 -7.65
N SER A 76 31.21 21.36 -8.82
CA SER A 76 32.66 21.51 -8.92
C SER A 76 32.97 22.71 -9.80
N ARG A 77 33.38 23.80 -9.14
CA ARG A 77 34.23 24.83 -9.73
C ARG A 77 35.64 24.26 -9.94
N VAL A 78 36.47 25.01 -10.69
CA VAL A 78 37.91 24.83 -10.98
C VAL A 78 38.08 23.93 -12.23
N ASN A 79 38.61 24.40 -13.36
CA ASN A 79 39.71 25.35 -13.61
C ASN A 79 39.35 26.35 -14.72
#